data_AF-A0A3N5QMD0-F1
#
_entry.id   AF-A0A3N5QMD0-F1
#
_cell.length_a   1.000
_cell.length_b   1.000
_cell.length_c   1.000
_cell.angle_alpha   90.00
_cell.angle_beta   90.00
_cell.angle_gamma   90.00
#
_symmetry.space_group_name_H-M   'P 1'
#
loop_
_entity.id
_entity.type
_entity.pdbx_description
1 polymer ?
#
loop_
_entity_poly.entity_id
_entity_poly.type
_entity_poly.pdbx_seq_one_letter_code
_entity_poly.pdbx_strand_id
1 'polypeptide(L)'
;MLNFKFALTSGNYIHGNEPSHHIPYLYCYAGEPWKTQECIHDIMNKMYKNAADGLCGNYDCGQMSAWYIFSALGFYPVTPENNEYEMGSPFIKEATINLENGNKFKVIAENYSEKNIYIEEIQLNNEKIPVFEVTGLYNINICRVPVSEV
;
A
#
# COMPACT_ATOMS: atom_id res chain seq x y z
N MET A 1 6.33 21.09 12.31
CA MET A 1 5.47 20.17 11.53
C MET A 1 5.75 20.43 10.06
N LEU A 2 6.42 19.51 9.36
CA LEU A 2 6.58 19.60 7.90
C LEU A 2 5.20 19.31 7.28
N ASN A 3 4.67 20.23 6.47
CA ASN A 3 3.43 20.00 5.74
C ASN A 3 3.67 19.00 4.61
N PHE A 4 2.99 17.87 4.64
CA PHE A 4 3.13 16.73 3.74
C PHE A 4 2.87 16.94 2.27
N LYS A 5 2.04 17.95 1.96
CA LYS A 5 1.89 18.47 0.60
C LYS A 5 3.26 18.62 -0.07
N PHE A 6 4.29 19.02 0.70
CA PHE A 6 5.62 19.32 0.23
C PHE A 6 6.33 18.18 -0.52
N ALA A 7 6.20 16.89 -0.15
CA ALA A 7 6.99 15.83 -0.81
C ALA A 7 6.49 15.52 -2.25
N LEU A 8 5.17 15.43 -2.44
CA LEU A 8 4.57 15.22 -3.74
C LEU A 8 4.50 16.51 -4.58
N THR A 9 4.38 17.69 -3.94
CA THR A 9 4.30 18.98 -4.66
C THR A 9 5.63 19.68 -4.90
N SER A 10 6.74 19.27 -4.26
CA SER A 10 8.07 19.87 -4.49
C SER A 10 8.71 19.44 -5.82
N GLY A 11 8.01 18.63 -6.62
CA GLY A 11 8.35 18.32 -8.01
C GLY A 11 9.45 17.27 -8.19
N ASN A 12 10.04 16.75 -7.11
CA ASN A 12 11.13 15.78 -7.19
C ASN A 12 10.68 14.31 -7.12
N TYR A 13 9.45 14.04 -6.65
CA TYR A 13 8.90 12.68 -6.69
C TYR A 13 8.36 12.39 -8.10
N ILE A 14 9.04 11.50 -8.82
CA ILE A 14 8.68 11.11 -10.18
C ILE A 14 8.09 9.71 -10.12
N HIS A 15 6.79 9.62 -9.91
CA HIS A 15 6.14 8.32 -9.74
C HIS A 15 6.20 7.44 -10.98
N GLY A 16 6.15 8.02 -12.18
CA GLY A 16 6.26 7.27 -13.43
C GLY A 16 7.69 6.81 -13.76
N ASN A 17 8.53 6.58 -12.74
CA ASN A 17 9.90 6.10 -12.88
C ASN A 17 10.22 5.22 -11.65
N GLU A 18 10.76 4.03 -11.91
CA GLU A 18 10.86 2.95 -10.94
C GLU A 18 11.67 3.27 -9.66
N PRO A 19 12.76 4.07 -9.70
CA PRO A 19 13.51 4.43 -8.49
C PRO A 19 12.66 5.13 -7.42
N SER A 20 11.52 5.72 -7.79
CA SER A 20 10.66 6.43 -6.85
C SER A 20 9.68 5.50 -6.12
N HIS A 21 9.35 4.33 -6.65
CA HIS A 21 8.18 3.54 -6.24
C HIS A 21 8.17 3.12 -4.76
N HIS A 22 9.34 2.87 -4.18
CA HIS A 22 9.48 2.43 -2.79
C HIS A 22 9.56 3.61 -1.79
N ILE A 23 9.84 4.84 -2.26
CA ILE A 23 10.08 6.00 -1.41
C ILE A 23 8.92 6.28 -0.43
N PRO A 24 7.62 6.21 -0.83
CA PRO A 24 6.52 6.44 0.11
C PRO A 24 6.51 5.47 1.29
N TYR A 25 6.95 4.23 1.09
CA TYR A 25 6.99 3.18 2.12
C TYR A 25 8.13 3.36 3.12
N LEU A 26 9.14 4.18 2.79
CA LEU A 26 10.26 4.45 3.70
C LEU A 26 9.86 5.20 4.98
N TYR A 27 8.68 5.83 5.00
CA TYR A 27 8.19 6.44 6.25
C TYR A 27 7.81 5.41 7.32
N CYS A 28 7.43 4.19 6.94
CA CYS A 28 7.23 3.09 7.90
C CYS A 28 8.54 2.82 8.68
N TYR A 29 9.68 2.82 7.98
CA TYR A 29 11.00 2.69 8.59
C TYR A 29 11.42 3.90 9.44
N ALA A 30 10.87 5.09 9.13
CA ALA A 30 11.09 6.30 9.91
C ALA A 30 10.18 6.40 11.16
N GLY A 31 9.32 5.41 11.41
CA GLY A 31 8.37 5.43 12.53
C GLY A 31 7.18 6.39 12.32
N GLU A 32 6.91 6.79 11.08
CA GLU A 32 5.82 7.69 10.73
C GLU A 32 4.88 7.07 9.66
N PRO A 33 4.31 5.88 9.86
CA PRO A 33 3.56 5.15 8.83
C PRO A 33 2.32 5.88 8.29
N TRP A 34 1.71 6.80 9.04
CA TRP A 34 0.62 7.66 8.55
C TRP A 34 1.06 8.51 7.35
N LYS A 35 2.35 8.87 7.27
CA LYS A 35 2.94 9.53 6.09
C LYS A 35 2.82 8.67 4.84
N THR A 36 3.09 7.37 4.96
CA THR A 36 2.98 6.40 3.86
C THR A 36 1.54 6.32 3.41
N GLN A 37 0.61 6.19 4.35
CA GLN A 37 -0.83 6.09 4.08
C GLN A 37 -1.34 7.29 3.26
N GLU A 38 -1.04 8.51 3.70
CA GLU A 38 -1.36 9.75 2.98
C GLU A 38 -0.77 9.76 1.56
N CYS A 39 0.53 9.45 1.45
CA CYS A 39 1.24 9.51 0.18
C CYS A 39 0.71 8.49 -0.84
N ILE A 40 0.44 7.26 -0.41
CA ILE A 40 -0.10 6.20 -1.29
C ILE A 40 -1.48 6.59 -1.81
N HIS A 41 -2.38 7.06 -0.95
CA HIS A 41 -3.70 7.52 -1.39
C HIS A 41 -3.61 8.71 -2.34
N ASP A 42 -2.73 9.67 -2.07
CA ASP A 42 -2.51 10.81 -2.96
C ASP A 42 -2.00 10.39 -4.34
N ILE A 43 -1.04 9.46 -4.39
CA ILE A 43 -0.47 8.92 -5.64
C ILE A 43 -1.54 8.18 -6.42
N MET A 44 -2.25 7.23 -5.79
CA MET A 44 -3.28 6.42 -6.43
C MET A 44 -4.40 7.28 -7.02
N ASN A 45 -4.86 8.30 -6.29
CA ASN A 45 -5.91 9.21 -6.76
C ASN A 45 -5.48 10.13 -7.92
N LYS A 46 -4.22 10.57 -7.95
CA LYS A 46 -3.77 11.61 -8.89
C LYS A 46 -3.08 11.05 -10.13
N MET A 47 -2.41 9.90 -10.00
CA MET A 47 -1.46 9.39 -10.98
C MET A 47 -1.93 8.12 -11.71
N TYR A 48 -3.07 7.57 -11.30
CA TYR A 48 -3.75 6.46 -11.97
C TYR A 48 -5.18 6.82 -12.31
N LYS A 49 -5.58 6.61 -13.57
CA LYS A 49 -6.95 6.85 -14.04
C LYS A 49 -7.39 5.71 -14.93
N ASN A 50 -8.70 5.45 -14.93
CA ASN A 50 -9.31 4.54 -15.89
C ASN A 50 -9.55 5.26 -17.23
N ALA A 51 -8.46 5.57 -17.94
CA ALA A 51 -8.45 6.28 -19.21
C ALA A 51 -7.26 5.83 -20.08
N ALA A 52 -7.30 6.10 -21.38
CA ALA A 52 -6.23 5.72 -22.31
C ALA A 52 -4.88 6.37 -21.98
N ASP A 53 -4.89 7.57 -21.39
CA ASP A 53 -3.75 8.33 -20.87
C ASP A 53 -3.64 8.23 -19.34
N GLY A 54 -4.13 7.12 -18.77
CA GLY A 54 -4.36 6.99 -17.34
C GLY A 54 -3.14 6.83 -16.45
N LEU A 55 -1.93 6.73 -17.01
CA LEU A 55 -0.69 6.57 -16.25
C LEU A 55 0.17 7.83 -16.35
N CYS A 56 0.85 8.18 -15.26
CA CYS A 56 1.74 9.34 -15.20
C CYS A 56 3.12 9.12 -15.85
N GLY A 57 3.39 7.94 -16.43
CA GLY A 57 4.69 7.55 -17.00
C GLY A 57 4.60 6.30 -17.88
N ASN A 58 5.76 5.70 -18.14
CA ASN A 58 5.88 4.41 -18.83
C ASN A 58 5.27 3.26 -18.00
N TYR A 59 4.83 2.22 -18.69
CA TYR A 59 4.19 1.05 -18.07
C TYR A 59 5.19 0.05 -17.44
N ASP A 60 6.42 0.07 -17.95
CA ASP A 60 7.56 -0.81 -17.60
C ASP A 60 7.18 -2.26 -17.37
N CYS A 61 6.64 -2.87 -18.43
CA CYS A 61 6.35 -4.30 -18.51
C CYS A 61 5.53 -4.85 -17.32
N GLY A 62 4.68 -4.02 -16.72
CA GLY A 62 3.79 -4.42 -15.61
C GLY A 62 4.22 -3.88 -14.25
N GLN A 63 5.36 -3.21 -14.14
CA GLN A 63 5.83 -2.64 -12.87
C GLN A 63 4.84 -1.64 -12.28
N MET A 64 4.29 -0.73 -13.10
CA MET A 64 3.29 0.25 -12.65
C MET A 64 1.99 -0.42 -12.17
N SER A 65 1.55 -1.46 -12.87
CA SER A 65 0.36 -2.23 -12.51
C SER A 65 0.57 -3.03 -11.23
N ALA A 66 1.74 -3.67 -11.10
CA ALA A 66 2.12 -4.40 -9.89
C ALA A 66 2.15 -3.46 -8.68
N TRP A 67 2.76 -2.28 -8.82
CA TRP A 67 2.76 -1.27 -7.77
C TRP A 67 1.33 -0.87 -7.36
N TYR A 68 0.45 -0.62 -8.33
CA TYR A 68 -0.94 -0.29 -8.04
C TYR A 68 -1.67 -1.42 -7.32
N ILE A 69 -1.50 -2.67 -7.77
CA ILE A 69 -2.15 -3.84 -7.17
C ILE A 69 -1.68 -4.06 -5.73
N PHE A 70 -0.37 -4.03 -5.48
CA PHE A 70 0.19 -4.14 -4.13
C PHE A 70 -0.32 -3.01 -3.23
N SER A 71 -0.22 -1.76 -3.69
CA SER A 71 -0.70 -0.60 -2.96
C SER A 71 -2.20 -0.68 -2.67
N ALA A 72 -3.01 -1.14 -3.62
CA ALA A 72 -4.44 -1.33 -3.44
C ALA A 72 -4.75 -2.39 -2.37
N LEU A 73 -3.99 -3.49 -2.34
CA LEU A 73 -4.05 -4.51 -1.29
C LEU A 73 -3.58 -3.99 0.07
N GLY A 74 -2.88 -2.85 0.11
CA GLY A 74 -2.46 -2.17 1.33
C GLY A 74 -1.05 -2.50 1.79
N PHE A 75 -0.25 -3.22 0.99
CA PHE A 75 1.13 -3.57 1.33
C PHE A 75 2.02 -3.66 0.09
N TYR A 76 3.33 -3.48 0.24
CA TYR A 76 4.28 -3.46 -0.88
C TYR A 76 5.60 -4.13 -0.51
N PRO A 77 6.25 -4.88 -1.42
CA PRO A 77 7.55 -5.49 -1.15
C PRO A 77 8.69 -4.49 -1.42
N VAL A 78 9.07 -3.66 -0.42
CA VAL A 78 10.23 -2.74 -0.56
C VAL A 78 11.53 -3.51 -0.76
N THR A 79 11.68 -4.64 -0.04
CA THR A 79 12.84 -5.53 -0.11
C THR A 79 12.42 -6.92 -0.60
N PRO A 80 12.39 -7.18 -1.92
CA PRO A 80 11.78 -8.39 -2.48
C PRO A 80 12.34 -9.74 -2.00
N GLU A 81 13.56 -9.77 -1.44
CA GLU A 81 14.21 -11.00 -0.97
C GLU A 81 13.77 -11.43 0.44
N ASN A 82 13.23 -10.52 1.26
CA ASN A 82 13.05 -10.77 2.69
C ASN A 82 11.73 -11.48 3.06
N ASN A 83 10.79 -11.70 2.13
CA ASN A 83 9.40 -12.13 2.41
C ASN A 83 8.64 -11.18 3.36
N GLU A 84 9.06 -9.92 3.38
CA GLU A 84 8.51 -8.82 4.18
C GLU A 84 7.75 -7.88 3.24
N TYR A 85 6.61 -7.37 3.70
CA TYR A 85 5.79 -6.42 2.96
C TYR A 85 5.41 -5.25 3.86
N GLU A 86 5.83 -4.05 3.50
CA GLU A 86 5.55 -2.83 4.23
C GLU A 86 4.10 -2.39 4.02
N MET A 87 3.44 -2.02 5.10
CA MET A 87 2.07 -1.56 5.05
C MET A 87 1.98 -0.13 4.54
N GLY A 88 1.11 0.07 3.56
CA GLY A 88 0.62 1.39 3.16
C GLY A 88 -0.73 1.65 3.81
N SER A 89 -1.76 1.80 2.98
CA SER A 89 -3.17 1.69 3.37
C SER A 89 -3.90 0.98 2.24
N PRO A 90 -4.87 0.09 2.52
CA PRO A 90 -5.72 -0.47 1.49
C PRO A 90 -6.47 0.62 0.71
N PHE A 91 -6.65 0.39 -0.59
CA PHE A 91 -7.44 1.23 -1.51
C PHE A 91 -8.68 0.49 -2.04
N ILE A 92 -9.03 -0.61 -1.39
CA ILE A 92 -10.19 -1.46 -1.68
C ILE A 92 -10.77 -1.98 -0.39
N LYS A 93 -12.08 -2.25 -0.39
CA LYS A 93 -12.77 -2.81 0.78
C LYS A 93 -12.32 -4.23 1.11
N GLU A 94 -12.15 -5.07 0.09
CA GLU A 94 -11.81 -6.48 0.26
C GLU A 94 -11.11 -7.00 -0.99
N ALA A 95 -10.14 -7.89 -0.79
CA ALA A 95 -9.56 -8.72 -1.85
C ALA A 95 -9.27 -10.14 -1.35
N THR A 96 -9.20 -11.08 -2.28
CA THR A 96 -8.75 -12.45 -2.03
C THR A 96 -7.71 -12.84 -3.06
N ILE A 97 -6.54 -13.27 -2.59
CA ILE A 97 -5.45 -13.80 -3.40
C ILE A 97 -5.50 -15.33 -3.30
N ASN A 98 -5.57 -16.02 -4.45
CA ASN A 98 -5.44 -17.47 -4.50
C ASN A 98 -3.95 -17.80 -4.63
N LEU A 99 -3.40 -18.53 -3.67
CA LEU A 99 -1.99 -18.89 -3.63
C LEU A 99 -1.75 -20.22 -4.34
N GLU A 100 -0.54 -20.42 -4.85
CA GLU A 100 -0.18 -21.63 -5.62
C GLU A 100 -0.26 -22.92 -4.78
N ASN A 101 -0.13 -22.81 -3.45
CA ASN A 101 -0.28 -23.93 -2.53
C ASN A 101 -1.76 -24.32 -2.26
N GLY A 102 -2.71 -23.65 -2.91
CA GLY A 102 -4.15 -23.87 -2.74
C GLY A 102 -4.78 -23.07 -1.59
N ASN A 103 -3.98 -22.36 -0.78
CA ASN A 103 -4.49 -21.48 0.26
C ASN A 103 -5.07 -20.19 -0.36
N LYS A 104 -5.86 -19.48 0.45
CA LYS A 104 -6.39 -18.17 0.11
C LYS A 104 -5.93 -17.16 1.14
N PHE A 105 -5.37 -16.05 0.69
CA PHE A 105 -5.06 -14.90 1.53
C PHE A 105 -6.09 -13.80 1.29
N LYS A 106 -6.88 -13.49 2.32
CA LYS A 106 -7.94 -12.49 2.24
C LYS A 106 -7.51 -11.20 2.95
N VAL A 107 -7.63 -10.06 2.28
CA VAL A 107 -7.43 -8.74 2.89
C VAL A 107 -8.79 -8.08 3.07
N ILE A 108 -9.06 -7.55 4.26
CA ILE A 108 -10.30 -6.82 4.59
C ILE A 108 -9.95 -5.48 5.20
N ALA A 109 -10.35 -4.39 4.54
CA ALA A 109 -10.30 -3.06 5.10
C ALA A 109 -11.61 -2.77 5.85
N GLU A 110 -11.57 -2.76 7.17
CA GLU A 110 -12.74 -2.48 7.99
C GLU A 110 -12.99 -0.97 8.07
N ASN A 111 -14.25 -0.55 7.96
CA ASN A 111 -14.64 0.85 7.85
C ASN A 111 -14.08 1.58 6.60
N TYR A 112 -13.75 0.83 5.54
CA TYR A 112 -13.26 1.42 4.29
C TYR A 112 -14.20 2.51 3.74
N SER A 113 -13.62 3.68 3.47
CA SER A 113 -14.23 4.79 2.74
C SER A 113 -13.12 5.58 2.04
N GLU A 114 -13.46 6.45 1.09
CA GLU A 114 -12.47 7.35 0.46
C GLU A 114 -11.78 8.29 1.45
N LYS A 115 -12.35 8.48 2.64
CA LYS A 115 -11.78 9.32 3.72
C LYS A 115 -11.02 8.51 4.76
N ASN A 116 -11.36 7.23 4.92
CA ASN A 116 -10.79 6.39 5.96
C ASN A 116 -9.52 5.74 5.41
N ILE A 117 -8.39 6.42 5.60
CA ILE A 117 -7.11 6.03 5.02
C ILE A 117 -6.06 5.64 6.07
N TYR A 118 -6.32 5.93 7.34
CA TYR A 118 -5.35 5.68 8.40
C TYR A 118 -5.58 4.33 9.03
N ILE A 119 -4.54 3.50 9.10
CA ILE A 119 -4.63 2.18 9.72
C ILE A 119 -4.58 2.32 11.24
N GLU A 120 -5.61 1.83 11.93
CA GLU A 120 -5.65 1.80 13.40
C GLU A 120 -4.84 0.61 13.95
N GLU A 121 -4.95 -0.53 13.29
CA GLU A 121 -4.22 -1.76 13.62
C GLU A 121 -4.19 -2.73 12.45
N ILE A 122 -3.37 -3.78 12.59
CA ILE A 122 -3.28 -4.86 11.61
C ILE A 122 -3.47 -6.17 12.37
N GLN A 123 -4.36 -7.03 11.86
CA GLN A 123 -4.60 -8.36 12.41
C GLN A 123 -4.33 -9.43 11.36
N LEU A 124 -3.43 -10.36 11.67
CA LEU A 124 -3.15 -11.55 10.84
C LEU A 124 -3.73 -12.78 11.53
N ASN A 125 -4.65 -13.50 10.87
CA ASN A 125 -5.36 -14.64 11.47
C ASN A 125 -6.00 -14.33 12.84
N ASN A 126 -6.49 -13.11 13.05
CA ASN A 126 -7.03 -12.55 14.30
C ASN A 126 -6.00 -12.22 15.39
N GLU A 127 -4.70 -12.28 15.09
CA GLU A 127 -3.65 -11.82 15.98
C GLU A 127 -3.20 -10.42 15.59
N LYS A 128 -3.26 -9.47 16.54
CA LYS A 128 -2.78 -8.12 16.33
C LYS A 128 -1.25 -8.13 16.24
N ILE A 129 -0.71 -7.48 15.21
CA ILE A 129 0.74 -7.30 15.07
C ILE A 129 1.14 -5.88 15.46
N PRO A 130 2.33 -5.68 16.08
CA PRO A 130 2.78 -4.38 16.55
C PRO A 130 3.50 -3.55 15.47
N VAL A 131 3.75 -4.14 14.31
CA VAL A 131 4.54 -3.55 13.22
C VAL A 131 3.68 -3.32 11.98
N PHE A 132 4.03 -2.29 11.20
CA PHE A 132 3.41 -1.96 9.91
C PHE A 132 4.01 -2.81 8.79
N GLU A 133 4.01 -4.12 8.99
CA GLU A 133 4.65 -5.08 8.11
C GLU A 133 3.85 -6.39 8.10
N VAL A 134 3.71 -7.03 6.95
CA VAL A 134 3.13 -8.36 6.81
C VAL A 134 4.21 -9.32 6.38
N THR A 135 4.39 -10.42 7.11
CA THR A 135 5.34 -11.49 6.79
C THR A 135 4.63 -12.81 6.62
N GLY A 136 5.18 -13.73 5.82
CA GLY A 136 4.71 -15.11 5.82
C GLY A 136 3.31 -15.31 5.19
N LEU A 137 2.99 -14.55 4.14
CA LEU A 137 1.71 -14.60 3.42
C LEU A 137 1.23 -16.03 3.09
N TYR A 138 2.14 -16.96 2.81
CA TYR A 138 1.82 -18.35 2.49
C TYR A 138 1.11 -19.13 3.61
N ASN A 139 1.26 -18.70 4.86
CA ASN A 139 0.69 -19.33 6.06
C ASN A 139 -0.45 -18.50 6.68
N ILE A 140 -0.80 -17.36 6.07
CA ILE A 140 -1.84 -16.47 6.57
C ILE A 140 -3.06 -16.59 5.66
N ASN A 141 -4.23 -16.75 6.29
CA ASN A 141 -5.49 -16.86 5.56
C ASN A 141 -6.22 -15.51 5.49
N ILE A 142 -6.03 -14.65 6.49
CA ILE A 142 -6.75 -13.39 6.60
C ILE A 142 -5.90 -12.28 7.22
N CYS A 143 -5.95 -11.10 6.61
CA CYS A 143 -5.45 -9.82 7.10
C CYS A 143 -6.63 -8.86 7.26
N ARG A 144 -6.88 -8.37 8.47
CA ARG A 144 -7.87 -7.30 8.73
C ARG A 144 -7.14 -6.01 9.06
N VAL A 145 -7.64 -4.93 8.48
CA VAL A 145 -7.05 -3.60 8.57
C VAL A 145 -8.18 -2.61 8.86
N PRO A 146 -8.51 -2.34 10.14
CA PRO A 146 -9.40 -1.25 10.49
C PRO A 146 -8.80 0.09 10.10
N VAL A 147 -9.60 0.92 9.41
CA VAL A 147 -9.18 2.24 8.95
C VAL A 147 -10.09 3.38 9.42
N SER A 148 -9.47 4.53 9.70
CA SER A 148 -10.09 5.75 10.20
C SER A 148 -9.75 6.97 9.34
N GLU A 149 -10.49 8.07 9.55
CA GLU A 149 -10.21 9.38 8.93
C GLU A 149 -9.11 10.16 9.67
N VAL A 150 -8.76 9.77 10.91
CA VAL A 150 -7.73 10.38 11.77
C VAL A 150 -7.04 9.36 12.67
#